data_AF-A0A1I7ZH10-F1
#
_entry.id   AF-A0A1I7ZH10-F1
#
_cell.length_a   1.000
_cell.length_b   1.000
_cell.length_c   1.000
_cell.angle_alpha   90.00
_cell.angle_beta   90.00
_cell.angle_gamma   90.00
#
_symmetry.space_group_name_H-M   'P 1'
#
loop_
_entity.id
_entity.type
_entity.pdbx_description
1 polymer ?
#
loop_
_entity_poly.entity_id
_entity_poly.type
_entity_poly.pdbx_seq_one_letter_code
_entity_poly.pdbx_strand_id
1 'polypeptide(L)' 'MGYFREEEPLNSEDDLSDDEDLETVFDADNVAMCQFEKVDRVKRKWKFHLKHGVMKIEGRDYVFSKCFGETEF' A
#
# COMPACT_ATOMS: atom_id res chain seq x y z
N MET A 1 -9.50 45.59 14.14
CA MET A 1 -8.09 45.15 13.96
C MET A 1 -8.13 43.67 13.68
N GLY A 2 -8.14 43.28 12.41
CA GLY A 2 -8.07 41.88 12.02
C GLY A 2 -6.66 41.58 11.57
N TYR A 3 -5.98 40.66 12.25
CA TYR A 3 -4.80 40.01 11.70
C TYR A 3 -5.13 38.53 11.58
N PHE A 4 -5.10 38.08 10.33
CA PHE A 4 -5.33 36.73 9.87
C PHE A 4 -4.29 35.82 10.53
N ARG A 5 -4.76 34.78 11.19
CA ARG A 5 -3.93 33.65 11.62
C ARG A 5 -3.39 33.03 10.33
N GLU A 6 -2.08 32.97 10.16
CA GLU A 6 -1.46 32.17 9.11
C GLU A 6 -1.98 30.75 9.29
N GLU A 7 -2.96 30.36 8.47
CA GLU A 7 -3.44 28.99 8.41
C GLU A 7 -2.29 28.20 7.79
N GLU A 8 -1.52 27.52 8.65
CA GLU A 8 -0.61 26.46 8.23
C GLU A 8 -1.37 25.59 7.22
N PRO A 9 -0.87 25.45 5.98
CA PRO A 9 -1.58 24.72 4.97
C PRO A 9 -1.82 23.29 5.48
N LEU A 10 -3.10 22.93 5.66
CA LEU A 10 -3.51 21.54 5.84
C LEU A 10 -2.81 20.74 4.74
N ASN A 11 -1.92 19.83 5.15
CA ASN A 11 -0.97 19.00 4.37
C ASN A 11 0.53 19.35 4.38
N SER A 12 1.04 20.28 5.22
CA SER A 12 2.50 20.54 5.29
C SER A 12 3.35 19.45 5.96
N GLU A 13 2.73 18.41 6.54
CA GLU A 13 3.41 17.23 7.12
C GLU A 13 3.20 15.94 6.27
N ASP A 14 2.50 16.03 5.13
CA ASP A 14 2.22 14.88 4.25
C ASP A 14 3.34 14.65 3.20
N ASP A 15 4.40 15.45 3.26
CA ASP A 15 5.60 15.35 2.40
C ASP A 15 6.66 14.41 3.02
N LEU A 16 6.23 13.38 3.77
CA LEU A 16 7.06 12.21 4.04
C LEU A 16 7.06 11.38 2.75
N SER A 17 7.77 11.85 1.73
CA SER A 17 7.99 11.06 0.54
C SER A 17 8.81 9.84 0.94
N ASP A 18 8.15 8.69 0.86
CA ASP A 18 8.72 7.35 1.03
C ASP A 18 9.62 6.99 -0.17
N ASP A 19 10.34 7.98 -0.72
CA ASP A 19 11.20 7.83 -1.90
C ASP A 19 12.36 6.86 -1.62
N GLU A 20 12.72 6.64 -0.35
CA GLU A 20 13.68 5.61 0.06
C GLU A 20 13.14 4.18 -0.14
N ASP A 21 11.82 3.96 -0.16
CA ASP A 21 11.23 2.61 -0.20
C ASP A 21 11.19 2.03 -1.63
N LEU A 22 11.31 2.86 -2.67
CA LEU A 22 11.34 2.36 -4.04
C LEU A 22 12.62 1.57 -4.37
N GLU A 23 13.77 1.96 -3.81
CA GLU A 23 15.02 1.21 -4.01
C GLU A 23 15.01 -0.11 -3.23
N THR A 24 14.42 -0.14 -2.03
CA THR A 24 14.33 -1.35 -1.19
C THR A 24 13.37 -2.40 -1.74
N VAL A 25 12.33 -1.98 -2.47
CA VAL A 25 11.36 -2.88 -3.13
C VAL A 25 12.02 -3.82 -4.15
N PHE A 26 13.10 -3.38 -4.82
CA PHE A 26 13.82 -4.23 -5.78
C PHE A 26 14.71 -5.29 -5.12
N ASP A 27 15.10 -5.09 -3.86
CA ASP A 27 15.90 -6.04 -3.07
C ASP A 27 15.03 -6.97 -2.20
N ALA A 28 13.70 -6.87 -2.30
CA ALA A 28 12.80 -7.74 -1.54
C ALA A 28 12.89 -9.21 -2.02
N ASP A 29 13.22 -10.13 -1.10
CA ASP A 29 13.26 -11.58 -1.35
C ASP A 29 11.90 -12.15 -1.79
N ASN A 30 10.82 -11.57 -1.23
CA ASN A 30 9.44 -11.97 -1.51
C ASN A 30 8.68 -10.79 -2.12
N VAL A 31 8.13 -10.98 -3.32
CA VAL A 31 7.41 -9.94 -4.07
C VAL A 31 6.09 -10.48 -4.59
N ALA A 32 5.02 -9.70 -4.47
CA ALA A 32 3.72 -9.99 -5.08
C ALA A 32 3.30 -8.84 -5.99
N MET A 33 3.14 -9.13 -7.29
CA MET A 33 2.62 -8.19 -8.28
C MET A 33 1.24 -8.66 -8.73
N CYS A 34 0.22 -7.80 -8.62
CA CYS A 34 -1.14 -8.14 -9.03
C CYS A 34 -1.98 -6.88 -9.30
N GLN A 35 -3.21 -7.09 -9.78
CA GLN A 35 -4.22 -6.03 -9.86
C GLN A 35 -5.21 -6.19 -8.70
N PHE A 36 -5.83 -5.10 -8.27
CA PHE A 36 -6.94 -5.18 -7.32
C PHE A 36 -8.29 -5.16 -8.04
N GLU A 37 -9.26 -5.89 -7.49
CA GLU A 37 -10.68 -5.72 -7.81
C GLU A 37 -11.36 -4.81 -6.80
N LYS A 38 -11.08 -5.01 -5.49
CA LYS A 38 -11.70 -4.26 -4.40
C LYS A 38 -10.78 -4.22 -3.19
N VAL A 39 -10.76 -3.08 -2.50
CA VAL A 39 -10.10 -2.91 -1.20
C VAL A 39 -11.13 -2.28 -0.26
N ASP A 40 -11.44 -2.96 0.83
CA ASP A 40 -12.39 -2.50 1.84
C ASP A 40 -11.70 -2.31 3.19
N ARG A 41 -12.13 -1.30 3.96
CA ARG A 41 -11.68 -1.06 5.32
C ARG A 41 -12.84 -0.82 6.27
N VAL A 42 -12.81 -1.46 7.44
CA VAL A 42 -13.70 -1.17 8.56
C VAL A 42 -12.88 -1.01 9.83
N LYS A 43 -12.76 0.23 10.32
CA LYS A 43 -11.86 0.60 11.42
C LYS A 43 -10.42 0.13 11.10
N ARG A 44 -9.92 -0.84 11.87
CA ARG A 44 -8.57 -1.39 11.78
C ARG A 44 -8.48 -2.61 10.85
N LYS A 45 -9.63 -3.15 10.41
CA LYS A 45 -9.70 -4.34 9.56
C LYS A 45 -9.66 -3.95 8.09
N TRP A 46 -8.82 -4.63 7.33
CA TRP A 46 -8.66 -4.50 5.90
C TRP A 46 -9.04 -5.79 5.20
N LYS A 47 -9.72 -5.67 4.05
CA LYS A 47 -10.02 -6.78 3.14
C LYS A 47 -9.54 -6.45 1.74
N PHE A 48 -8.85 -7.39 1.11
CA PHE A 48 -8.28 -7.26 -0.23
C PHE A 48 -8.88 -8.31 -1.14
N HIS A 49 -9.38 -7.87 -2.29
CA HIS A 49 -9.80 -8.73 -3.40
C HIS A 49 -8.85 -8.43 -4.56
N LEU A 50 -7.94 -9.35 -4.85
CA LEU A 50 -6.87 -9.20 -5.82
C LEU A 50 -7.08 -10.17 -6.99
N LYS A 51 -6.49 -9.87 -8.15
CA LYS A 51 -6.56 -10.68 -9.38
C LYS A 51 -5.28 -10.62 -10.22
N HIS A 52 -5.12 -11.61 -11.10
CA HIS A 52 -4.04 -11.67 -12.09
C HIS A 52 -2.64 -11.49 -11.48
N GLY A 53 -2.36 -12.24 -10.41
CA GLY A 53 -1.13 -12.05 -9.65
C GLY A 53 -0.02 -13.04 -9.98
N VAL A 54 1.20 -12.54 -9.86
CA VAL A 54 2.46 -13.29 -9.89
C VAL A 54 3.20 -12.99 -8.60
N MET A 55 3.68 -14.03 -7.91
CA MET A 55 4.39 -13.88 -6.65
C MET A 55 5.69 -14.67 -6.69
N LYS A 56 6.76 -14.09 -6.17
CA LYS A 56 8.00 -14.79 -5.82
C LYS A 56 8.04 -14.92 -4.31
N ILE A 57 8.07 -16.15 -3.80
CA ILE A 57 8.14 -16.42 -2.37
C ILE A 57 9.18 -17.52 -2.14
N GLU A 58 10.20 -17.22 -1.33
CA GLU A 58 11.29 -18.15 -0.96
C GLU A 58 11.94 -18.82 -2.19
N GLY A 59 12.18 -18.03 -3.24
CA GLY A 59 12.78 -18.50 -4.49
C GLY A 59 11.86 -19.35 -5.37
N ARG A 60 10.56 -19.47 -5.04
CA ARG A 60 9.56 -20.13 -5.88
C ARG A 60 8.57 -19.13 -6.46
N ASP A 61 8.17 -19.39 -7.71
CA ASP A 61 7.19 -18.57 -8.41
C ASP A 61 5.78 -19.17 -8.26
N TYR A 62 4.81 -18.30 -8.00
CA TYR A 62 3.39 -18.62 -7.85
C TYR A 62 2.56 -17.70 -8.73
N VAL A 63 1.43 -18.21 -9.22
CA VAL A 63 0.46 -17.42 -9.98
C VAL A 63 -0.94 -17.63 -9.42
N PHE A 64 -1.75 -16.58 -9.44
CA PHE A 64 -3.16 -16.66 -9.04
C PHE A 64 -4.08 -15.90 -9.98
N SER A 65 -5.26 -16.47 -10.24
CA SER A 65 -6.33 -15.76 -10.94
C SER A 65 -7.04 -14.78 -10.03
N LYS A 66 -7.33 -15.19 -8.79
CA LYS A 66 -7.91 -14.37 -7.71
C LYS A 66 -7.25 -14.70 -6.36
N CYS A 67 -7.12 -13.70 -5.49
CA CYS A 67 -6.63 -13.84 -4.11
C CYS A 67 -7.49 -12.97 -3.18
N PHE A 68 -7.88 -13.53 -2.03
CA PHE A 68 -8.66 -12.83 -1.00
C PHE A 68 -7.84 -12.78 0.29
N GLY A 69 -7.64 -11.58 0.83
CA GLY A 69 -6.86 -11.35 2.04
C GLY A 69 -7.64 -10.55 3.07
N GLU A 70 -7.42 -10.86 4.35
CA GLU A 70 -7.93 -10.06 5.47
C GLU A 70 -6.78 -9.82 6.46
N THR A 71 -6.66 -8.60 6.98
CA THR A 71 -5.67 -8.25 8.00
C THR A 71 -6.18 -7.17 8.95
N GLU A 72 -5.51 -6.98 10.08
CA GLU A 72 -5.76 -5.92 11.04
C GLU A 72 -4.48 -5.10 11.25
N PHE A 73 -4.59 -3.77 11.25
CA PHE A 73 -3.51 -2.83 11.58
C PHE A 73 -3.72 -2.26 12.98
#